data_AF-A0A956H5Y0-F1
#
_entry.id   AF-A0A956H5Y0-F1
#
_cell.length_a   1.000
_cell.length_b   1.000
_cell.length_c   1.000
_cell.angle_alpha   90.00
_cell.angle_beta   90.00
_cell.angle_gamma   90.00
#
_symmetry.space_group_name_H-M   'P 1'
#
loop_
_entity.id
_entity.type
_entity.pdbx_description
1 polymer ?
#
loop_
_entity_poly.entity_id
_entity_poly.type
_entity_poly.pdbx_seq_one_letter_code
_entity_poly.pdbx_strand_id
1 'polypeptide(L)'
;MSSQATYLDEILAAKRAELETVRPENLGAAAIESALAGLGPCRDFWAALSEGHKPRAIAEFKRRSPSEGVLRENADPRHVASLYVAGGAAAISVLTDRHFDGSFEDLRTVRSAVSVPVLCKDFILTRGQILRARREGADAVLLIVAALDSGGMLLYAFAGSHSLGTGQLATVAVLASSFPLVTIALAHLRLRESLRSWQWFGVAAVIGGVAWLSAVFAR
;
A
#
# COMPACT_ATOMS: atom_id res chain seq x y z
N MET A 1 25.74 -10.97 -17.00
CA MET A 1 25.98 -10.81 -15.54
C MET A 1 24.67 -11.13 -14.87
N SER A 2 24.56 -12.25 -14.15
CA SER A 2 23.32 -12.58 -13.43
C SER A 2 23.11 -11.53 -12.34
N SER A 3 22.07 -10.70 -12.45
CA SER A 3 21.65 -9.91 -11.29
C SER A 3 21.30 -10.89 -10.19
N GLN A 4 22.00 -10.83 -9.05
CA GLN A 4 21.54 -11.55 -7.86
C GLN A 4 20.11 -11.10 -7.57
N ALA A 5 19.22 -12.08 -7.37
CA ALA A 5 17.83 -11.81 -6.99
C ALA A 5 17.83 -10.96 -5.72
N THR A 6 17.05 -9.88 -5.72
CA THR A 6 16.89 -9.05 -4.53
C THR A 6 15.95 -9.73 -3.55
N TYR A 7 16.03 -9.33 -2.28
CA TYR A 7 15.10 -9.81 -1.26
C TYR A 7 13.62 -9.50 -1.60
N LEU A 8 13.38 -8.39 -2.30
CA LEU A 8 12.07 -8.07 -2.84
C LEU A 8 11.63 -9.11 -3.90
N ASP A 9 12.53 -9.52 -4.79
CA ASP A 9 12.22 -10.53 -5.82
C ASP A 9 11.81 -11.87 -5.19
N GLU A 10 12.47 -12.27 -4.11
CA GLU A 10 12.13 -13.49 -3.35
C GLU A 10 10.71 -13.40 -2.76
N ILE A 11 10.36 -12.30 -2.10
CA ILE A 11 9.01 -12.09 -1.57
C ILE A 11 7.98 -12.12 -2.69
N LEU A 12 8.25 -11.42 -3.80
CA LEU A 12 7.32 -11.34 -4.92
C LEU A 12 7.13 -12.70 -5.60
N ALA A 13 8.18 -13.49 -5.75
CA ALA A 13 8.09 -14.86 -6.27
C ALA A 13 7.24 -15.74 -5.35
N ALA A 14 7.50 -15.71 -4.04
CA ALA A 14 6.74 -16.45 -3.05
C ALA A 14 5.27 -16.01 -2.98
N LYS A 15 4.99 -14.72 -3.21
CA LYS A 15 3.64 -14.15 -3.25
C LYS A 15 2.89 -14.60 -4.50
N ARG A 16 3.52 -14.60 -5.67
CA ARG A 16 2.91 -15.13 -6.92
C ARG A 16 2.55 -16.61 -6.77
N ALA A 17 3.45 -17.42 -6.23
CA ALA A 17 3.18 -18.83 -5.96
C ALA A 17 2.01 -19.02 -4.96
N GLU A 18 1.90 -18.18 -3.93
CA GLU A 18 0.73 -18.17 -3.04
C GLU A 18 -0.57 -17.92 -3.82
N LEU A 19 -0.57 -16.89 -4.68
CA LEU A 19 -1.73 -16.48 -5.46
C LEU A 19 -2.13 -17.51 -6.54
N GLU A 20 -1.23 -18.39 -6.98
CA GLU A 20 -1.56 -19.50 -7.87
C GLU A 20 -2.34 -20.62 -7.16
N THR A 21 -2.05 -20.84 -5.87
CA THR A 21 -2.74 -21.86 -5.05
C THR A 21 -4.10 -21.38 -4.55
N VAL A 22 -4.25 -20.08 -4.35
CA VAL A 22 -5.54 -19.47 -4.06
C VAL A 22 -6.31 -19.40 -5.38
N ARG A 23 -7.50 -20.04 -5.45
CA ARG A 23 -8.35 -19.92 -6.65
C ARG A 23 -8.43 -18.45 -7.03
N PRO A 24 -8.18 -18.09 -8.31
CA PRO A 24 -8.23 -16.71 -8.71
C PRO A 24 -9.63 -16.18 -8.34
N GLU A 25 -9.67 -15.22 -7.43
CA GLU A 25 -10.80 -14.30 -7.33
C GLU A 25 -10.78 -13.40 -8.57
N ASN A 26 -10.89 -14.01 -9.75
CA ASN A 26 -11.31 -13.38 -10.98
C ASN A 26 -12.82 -13.11 -10.84
N LEU A 27 -13.17 -12.37 -9.80
CA LEU A 27 -14.52 -11.86 -9.61
C LEU A 27 -14.71 -10.81 -10.71
N GLY A 28 -15.70 -11.02 -11.56
CA GLY A 28 -16.17 -9.96 -12.46
C GLY A 28 -16.59 -8.74 -11.64
N ALA A 29 -16.55 -7.55 -12.23
CA ALA A 29 -16.86 -6.28 -11.55
C ALA A 29 -18.17 -6.33 -10.74
N ALA A 30 -19.21 -7.01 -11.24
CA ALA A 30 -20.49 -7.18 -10.55
C ALA A 30 -20.37 -8.01 -9.24
N ALA A 31 -19.54 -9.06 -9.24
CA ALA A 31 -19.31 -9.86 -8.04
C ALA A 31 -18.46 -9.11 -7.01
N ILE A 32 -17.56 -8.23 -7.49
CA ILE A 32 -16.80 -7.31 -6.66
C ILE A 32 -17.73 -6.30 -5.97
N GLU A 33 -18.59 -5.63 -6.74
CA GLU A 33 -19.56 -4.68 -6.21
C GLU A 33 -20.50 -5.33 -5.19
N SER A 34 -21.00 -6.53 -5.49
CA SER A 34 -21.84 -7.30 -4.56
C SER A 34 -21.11 -7.63 -3.25
N ALA A 35 -19.84 -8.06 -3.32
CA ALA A 35 -19.03 -8.36 -2.14
C ALA A 35 -18.74 -7.12 -1.28
N LEU A 36 -18.68 -5.94 -1.90
CA LEU A 36 -18.43 -4.66 -1.21
C LEU A 36 -19.71 -4.00 -0.70
N ALA A 37 -20.87 -4.25 -1.32
CA ALA A 37 -22.14 -3.60 -0.98
C ALA A 37 -22.60 -3.84 0.47
N GLY A 38 -22.20 -4.96 1.08
CA GLY A 38 -22.50 -5.29 2.48
C GLY A 38 -21.55 -4.66 3.50
N LEU A 39 -20.48 -3.98 3.07
CA LEU A 39 -19.47 -3.42 3.97
C LEU A 39 -19.80 -1.97 4.31
N GLY A 40 -19.89 -1.65 5.61
CA GLY A 40 -19.99 -0.24 6.07
C GLY A 40 -18.75 0.58 5.66
N PRO A 41 -18.84 1.91 5.57
CA PRO A 41 -17.81 2.76 4.96
C PRO A 41 -16.42 2.59 5.61
N CYS A 42 -15.36 2.82 4.81
CA CYS A 42 -14.01 2.97 5.36
C CYS A 42 -13.94 4.19 6.27
N ARG A 43 -13.07 4.13 7.27
CA ARG A 43 -12.65 5.31 8.01
C ARG A 43 -11.78 6.15 7.10
N ASP A 44 -11.89 7.47 7.21
CA ASP A 44 -11.18 8.36 6.33
C ASP A 44 -9.68 8.41 6.68
N PHE A 45 -8.90 7.62 5.93
CA PHE A 45 -7.45 7.52 6.08
C PHE A 45 -6.75 8.83 5.72
N TRP A 46 -7.26 9.58 4.74
CA TRP A 46 -6.65 10.83 4.30
C TRP A 46 -6.92 11.96 5.31
N ALA A 47 -8.15 12.11 5.77
CA ALA A 47 -8.50 13.09 6.80
C ALA A 47 -7.68 12.85 8.07
N ALA A 48 -7.55 11.58 8.50
CA ALA A 48 -6.76 11.23 9.67
C ALA A 48 -5.30 11.68 9.56
N LEU A 49 -4.71 11.77 8.37
CA LEU A 49 -3.32 12.19 8.16
C LEU A 49 -3.15 13.67 7.78
N SER A 50 -4.17 14.29 7.21
CA SER A 50 -4.11 15.67 6.69
C SER A 50 -4.63 16.72 7.67
N GLU A 51 -5.45 16.32 8.65
CA GLU A 51 -6.00 17.25 9.63
C GLU A 51 -5.02 17.53 10.79
N GLY A 52 -4.84 18.83 11.10
CA GLY A 52 -4.11 19.30 12.28
C GLY A 52 -2.78 20.00 11.98
N HIS A 53 -2.15 20.52 13.04
CA HIS A 53 -0.89 21.30 12.97
C HIS A 53 0.33 20.55 13.53
N LYS A 54 0.19 19.26 13.84
CA LYS A 54 1.25 18.42 14.42
C LYS A 54 1.58 17.27 13.48
N PRO A 55 2.82 16.74 13.51
CA PRO A 55 3.16 15.52 12.78
C PRO A 55 2.18 14.39 13.10
N ARG A 56 1.65 13.75 12.07
CA ARG A 56 0.71 12.62 12.16
C ARG A 56 1.47 11.35 11.80
N ALA A 57 1.48 10.37 12.71
CA ALA A 57 2.20 9.12 12.52
C ALA A 57 1.27 7.98 12.13
N ILE A 58 1.70 7.17 11.15
CA ILE A 58 1.16 5.83 10.92
C ILE A 58 2.05 4.87 11.69
N ALA A 59 1.53 4.26 12.76
CA ALA A 59 2.30 3.31 13.57
C ALA A 59 2.15 1.89 13.00
N GLU A 60 3.26 1.16 12.85
CA GLU A 60 3.27 -0.17 12.23
C GLU A 60 3.28 -1.29 13.27
N PHE A 61 2.28 -2.17 13.22
CA PHE A 61 2.33 -3.47 13.88
C PHE A 61 3.06 -4.48 12.99
N LYS A 62 4.17 -5.01 13.50
CA LYS A 62 5.05 -5.99 12.83
C LYS A 62 5.73 -6.89 13.85
N ARG A 63 5.58 -8.21 13.71
CA ARG A 63 6.21 -9.20 14.63
C ARG A 63 7.63 -9.55 14.22
N ARG A 64 7.84 -9.73 12.92
CA ARG A 64 9.13 -10.11 12.36
C ARG A 64 9.49 -9.17 11.23
N SER A 65 10.78 -8.93 11.07
CA SER A 65 11.31 -8.46 9.80
C SER A 65 12.41 -9.38 9.30
N PRO A 66 12.59 -9.50 7.98
CA PRO A 66 13.64 -10.32 7.40
C PRO A 66 15.06 -9.85 7.75
N SER A 67 15.25 -8.53 7.94
CA SER A 67 16.54 -7.95 8.31
C SER A 67 16.85 -8.08 9.80
N GLU A 68 15.86 -7.87 10.68
CA GLU A 68 16.07 -7.84 12.15
C GLU A 68 15.58 -9.11 12.86
N GLY A 69 15.05 -10.09 12.14
CA GLY A 69 14.44 -11.28 12.74
C GLY A 69 13.16 -10.95 13.54
N VAL A 70 12.94 -11.66 14.65
CA VAL A 70 11.78 -11.44 15.53
C VAL A 70 11.98 -10.14 16.30
N LEU A 71 11.07 -9.18 16.10
CA LEU A 71 11.10 -7.89 16.80
C LEU A 71 10.50 -8.01 18.21
N ARG A 72 9.41 -8.79 18.32
CA ARG A 72 8.74 -9.04 19.59
C ARG A 72 7.99 -10.35 19.54
N GLU A 73 8.46 -11.32 20.32
CA GLU A 73 7.78 -12.60 20.51
C GLU A 73 6.39 -12.38 21.13
N ASN A 74 5.41 -13.15 20.65
CA ASN A 74 4.04 -13.16 21.18
C ASN A 74 3.38 -11.77 21.26
N ALA A 75 3.75 -10.85 20.36
CA ALA A 75 3.12 -9.53 20.32
C ALA A 75 1.63 -9.66 19.97
N ASP A 76 0.78 -9.25 20.92
CA ASP A 76 -0.67 -9.19 20.72
C ASP A 76 -1.04 -7.97 19.85
N PRO A 77 -1.62 -8.17 18.65
CA PRO A 77 -2.01 -7.09 17.75
C PRO A 77 -2.98 -6.10 18.40
N ARG A 78 -3.93 -6.60 19.22
CA ARG A 78 -4.92 -5.75 19.91
C ARG A 78 -4.21 -4.83 20.90
N HIS A 79 -3.38 -5.40 21.77
CA HIS A 79 -2.66 -4.66 22.80
C HIS A 79 -1.72 -3.61 22.19
N VAL A 80 -0.87 -4.01 21.25
CA VAL A 80 0.12 -3.11 20.63
C VAL A 80 -0.56 -1.98 19.86
N ALA A 81 -1.59 -2.27 19.07
CA ALA A 81 -2.32 -1.22 18.34
C ALA A 81 -3.00 -0.22 19.28
N SER A 82 -3.58 -0.70 20.40
CA SER A 82 -4.19 0.17 21.41
C SER A 82 -3.16 1.10 22.05
N LEU A 83 -1.95 0.60 22.33
CA LEU A 83 -0.84 1.43 22.83
C LEU A 83 -0.41 2.50 21.82
N TYR A 84 -0.33 2.15 20.53
CA TYR A 84 0.00 3.13 19.49
C TYR A 84 -1.05 4.24 19.38
N VAL A 85 -2.34 3.90 19.46
CA VAL A 85 -3.41 4.90 19.47
C VAL A 85 -3.34 5.77 20.73
N ALA A 86 -3.10 5.18 21.90
CA ALA A 86 -2.89 5.93 23.14
C ALA A 86 -1.67 6.87 23.05
N GLY A 87 -0.64 6.47 22.31
CA GLY A 87 0.53 7.29 21.98
C GLY A 87 0.29 8.35 20.90
N GLY A 88 -0.92 8.46 20.35
CA GLY A 88 -1.29 9.48 19.38
C GLY A 88 -1.12 9.09 17.92
N ALA A 89 -1.00 7.80 17.60
CA ALA A 89 -0.99 7.33 16.21
C ALA A 89 -2.27 7.77 15.48
N ALA A 90 -2.10 8.36 14.30
CA ALA A 90 -3.19 8.84 13.46
C ALA A 90 -3.85 7.71 12.67
N ALA A 91 -3.08 6.66 12.37
CA ALA A 91 -3.52 5.43 11.73
C ALA A 91 -2.59 4.28 12.14
N ILE A 92 -3.06 3.04 11.95
CA ILE A 92 -2.27 1.84 12.21
C ILE A 92 -1.98 1.13 10.88
N SER A 93 -0.72 0.78 10.64
CA SER A 93 -0.32 -0.12 9.55
C SER A 93 -0.15 -1.53 10.09
N VAL A 94 -0.73 -2.53 9.44
CA VAL A 94 -0.64 -3.93 9.86
C VAL A 94 -0.01 -4.75 8.74
N LEU A 95 1.12 -5.40 9.05
CA LEU A 95 1.72 -6.38 8.13
C LEU A 95 0.83 -7.63 8.07
N THR A 96 0.38 -8.00 6.87
CA THR A 96 -0.44 -9.21 6.66
C THR A 96 0.31 -10.31 5.92
N ASP A 97 1.53 -10.02 5.45
CA ASP A 97 2.35 -10.98 4.72
C ASP A 97 3.11 -11.94 5.66
N ARG A 98 3.12 -13.23 5.31
CA ARG A 98 3.71 -14.31 6.11
C ARG A 98 5.22 -14.17 6.36
N HIS A 99 5.98 -13.51 5.47
CA HIS A 99 7.42 -13.30 5.68
C HIS A 99 7.69 -12.39 6.90
N PHE A 100 6.69 -11.62 7.31
CA PHE A 100 6.73 -10.71 8.45
C PHE A 100 6.02 -11.28 9.68
N ASP A 101 5.65 -12.57 9.64
CA ASP A 101 4.84 -13.24 10.67
C ASP A 101 3.51 -12.48 10.94
N GLY A 102 2.92 -12.00 9.83
CA GLY A 102 1.67 -11.27 9.78
C GLY A 102 0.54 -12.08 9.17
N SER A 103 -0.70 -11.62 9.38
CA SER A 103 -1.89 -12.28 8.87
C SER A 103 -3.07 -11.31 8.70
N PHE A 104 -4.07 -11.70 7.90
CA PHE A 104 -5.35 -10.97 7.83
C PHE A 104 -6.17 -11.06 9.13
N GLU A 105 -5.90 -12.05 9.98
CA GLU A 105 -6.48 -12.11 11.32
C GLU A 105 -5.94 -11.00 12.23
N ASP A 106 -4.65 -10.67 12.09
CA ASP A 106 -4.07 -9.51 12.78
C ASP A 106 -4.74 -8.22 12.33
N LEU A 107 -4.98 -8.06 11.02
CA LEU A 107 -5.69 -6.90 10.46
C LEU A 107 -7.10 -6.77 11.07
N ARG A 108 -7.89 -7.85 11.08
CA ARG A 108 -9.22 -7.87 11.71
C ARG A 108 -9.15 -7.54 13.20
N THR A 109 -8.18 -8.13 13.90
CA THR A 109 -8.00 -7.93 15.34
C THR A 109 -7.70 -6.47 15.65
N VAL A 110 -6.73 -5.86 14.95
CA VAL A 110 -6.43 -4.44 15.07
C VAL A 110 -7.64 -3.58 14.71
N ARG A 111 -8.31 -3.85 13.59
CA ARG A 111 -9.50 -3.11 13.16
C ARG A 111 -10.58 -3.08 14.24
N SER A 112 -10.81 -4.20 14.94
CA SER A 112 -11.78 -4.29 16.03
C SER A 112 -11.34 -3.57 17.32
N ALA A 113 -10.04 -3.33 17.48
CA ALA A 113 -9.47 -2.79 18.71
C ALA A 113 -9.33 -1.25 18.71
N VAL A 114 -9.22 -0.64 17.53
CA VAL A 114 -8.94 0.80 17.40
C VAL A 114 -10.06 1.53 16.68
N SER A 115 -10.17 2.85 16.92
CA SER A 115 -11.10 3.75 16.21
C SER A 115 -10.46 4.49 15.03
N VAL A 116 -9.12 4.52 14.95
CA VAL A 116 -8.38 5.15 13.85
C VAL A 116 -8.36 4.29 12.58
N PRO A 117 -8.09 4.85 11.39
CA PRO A 117 -7.96 4.08 10.17
C PRO A 117 -6.84 3.03 10.21
N VAL A 118 -7.02 1.92 9.48
CA VAL A 118 -6.08 0.81 9.41
C VAL A 118 -5.61 0.55 7.97
N LEU A 119 -4.30 0.61 7.75
CA LEU A 119 -3.63 0.27 6.49
C LEU A 119 -3.26 -1.22 6.48
N CYS A 120 -3.72 -1.93 5.45
CA CYS A 120 -3.23 -3.26 5.09
C CYS A 120 -1.88 -3.12 4.37
N LYS A 121 -0.81 -3.54 5.04
CA LYS A 121 0.54 -3.51 4.51
C LYS A 121 0.93 -4.90 4.02
N ASP A 122 0.85 -5.06 2.71
CA ASP A 122 1.09 -6.31 2.00
C ASP A 122 1.69 -6.03 0.61
N PHE A 123 2.20 -7.07 -0.05
CA PHE A 123 2.56 -7.07 -1.46
C PHE A 123 1.32 -7.39 -2.30
N ILE A 124 0.55 -6.34 -2.59
CA ILE A 124 -0.69 -6.41 -3.38
C ILE A 124 -0.35 -6.46 -4.87
N LEU A 125 -0.65 -7.59 -5.51
CA LEU A 125 -0.40 -7.87 -6.94
C LEU A 125 -1.68 -8.04 -7.75
N THR A 126 -2.82 -8.23 -7.09
CA THR A 126 -4.11 -8.54 -7.74
C THR A 126 -5.27 -7.75 -7.13
N ARG A 127 -6.36 -7.62 -7.90
CA ARG A 127 -7.61 -7.01 -7.40
C ARG A 127 -8.22 -7.80 -6.24
N GLY A 128 -8.17 -9.14 -6.31
CA GLY A 128 -8.66 -10.01 -5.24
C GLY A 128 -8.03 -9.69 -3.89
N GLN A 129 -6.73 -9.38 -3.84
CA GLN A 129 -6.07 -8.98 -2.59
C GLN A 129 -6.58 -7.65 -2.04
N ILE A 130 -6.89 -6.66 -2.89
CA ILE A 130 -7.50 -5.38 -2.47
C ILE A 130 -8.87 -5.64 -1.83
N LEU A 131 -9.68 -6.49 -2.45
CA LEU A 131 -11.00 -6.85 -1.96
C LEU A 131 -10.94 -7.63 -0.66
N ARG A 132 -10.01 -8.59 -0.56
CA ARG A 132 -9.74 -9.29 0.69
C ARG A 132 -9.35 -8.32 1.78
N ALA A 133 -8.37 -7.45 1.56
CA ALA A 133 -7.98 -6.43 2.55
C ALA A 133 -9.19 -5.60 3.01
N ARG A 134 -10.03 -5.17 2.07
CA ARG A 134 -11.24 -4.40 2.38
C ARG A 134 -12.25 -5.20 3.21
N ARG A 135 -12.52 -6.45 2.85
CA ARG A 135 -13.42 -7.38 3.60
C ARG A 135 -12.91 -7.65 5.00
N GLU A 136 -11.59 -7.74 5.16
CA GLU A 136 -10.90 -7.98 6.43
C GLU A 136 -10.75 -6.68 7.26
N GLY A 137 -11.27 -5.55 6.77
CA GLY A 137 -11.43 -4.32 7.55
C GLY A 137 -10.37 -3.25 7.31
N ALA A 138 -9.58 -3.35 6.23
CA ALA A 138 -8.69 -2.28 5.82
C ALA A 138 -9.47 -1.01 5.40
N ASP A 139 -8.93 0.14 5.80
CA ASP A 139 -9.31 1.46 5.31
C ASP A 139 -8.35 1.98 4.24
N ALA A 140 -7.15 1.42 4.19
CA ALA A 140 -6.18 1.68 3.16
C ALA A 140 -5.41 0.42 2.76
N VAL A 141 -4.88 0.39 1.54
CA VAL A 141 -3.96 -0.66 1.07
C VAL A 141 -2.64 -0.07 0.58
N LEU A 142 -1.55 -0.80 0.81
CA LEU A 142 -0.24 -0.46 0.26
C LEU A 142 -0.10 -1.01 -1.17
N LEU A 143 0.26 -0.13 -2.12
CA LEU A 143 0.70 -0.52 -3.45
C LEU A 143 2.18 -0.16 -3.63
N ILE A 144 2.99 -1.16 -3.98
CA ILE A 144 4.41 -0.95 -4.27
C ILE A 144 4.57 -1.00 -5.78
N VAL A 145 4.73 0.15 -6.44
CA VAL A 145 4.73 0.20 -7.92
C VAL A 145 5.91 -0.56 -8.53
N ALA A 146 7.04 -0.63 -7.84
CA ALA A 146 8.18 -1.44 -8.28
C ALA A 146 7.91 -2.96 -8.25
N ALA A 147 6.91 -3.41 -7.49
CA ALA A 147 6.50 -4.82 -7.42
C ALA A 147 5.47 -5.21 -8.51
N LEU A 148 4.94 -4.21 -9.21
CA LEU A 148 3.91 -4.35 -10.21
C LEU A 148 4.55 -4.55 -11.59
N ASP A 149 4.06 -5.54 -12.35
CA ASP A 149 4.42 -5.71 -13.75
C ASP A 149 3.65 -4.72 -14.65
N SER A 150 3.79 -4.85 -15.98
CA SER A 150 3.06 -4.02 -16.96
C SER A 150 1.53 -4.02 -16.76
N GLY A 151 0.96 -5.10 -16.19
CA GLY A 151 -0.46 -5.20 -15.84
C GLY A 151 -0.82 -4.46 -14.55
N GLY A 152 0.15 -4.21 -13.67
CA GLY A 152 -0.10 -3.54 -12.41
C GLY A 152 -0.37 -2.03 -12.51
N MET A 153 -0.12 -1.38 -13.65
CA MET A 153 -0.66 -0.03 -13.91
C MET A 153 -2.20 0.00 -13.92
N LEU A 154 -2.84 -1.07 -14.40
CA LEU A 154 -4.30 -1.22 -14.33
C LEU A 154 -4.77 -1.47 -12.90
N LEU A 155 -3.96 -2.15 -12.08
CA LEU A 155 -4.25 -2.33 -10.67
C LEU A 155 -4.13 -1.01 -9.90
N TYR A 156 -3.10 -0.21 -10.19
CA TYR A 156 -2.93 1.12 -9.66
C TYR A 156 -4.10 2.04 -10.04
N ALA A 157 -4.50 2.04 -11.31
CA ALA A 157 -5.67 2.79 -11.77
C ALA A 157 -6.97 2.33 -11.09
N PHE A 158 -7.16 1.01 -10.93
CA PHE A 158 -8.31 0.43 -10.24
C PHE A 158 -8.36 0.82 -8.75
N ALA A 159 -7.23 0.74 -8.06
CA ALA A 159 -7.15 1.16 -6.67
C ALA A 159 -7.39 2.68 -6.53
N GLY A 160 -6.86 3.46 -7.48
CA GLY A 160 -7.09 4.90 -7.58
C GLY A 160 -8.57 5.27 -7.74
N SER A 161 -9.31 4.57 -8.61
CA SER A 161 -10.73 4.84 -8.84
C SER A 161 -11.62 4.55 -7.63
N HIS A 162 -11.14 3.76 -6.67
CA HIS A 162 -11.82 3.41 -5.42
C HIS A 162 -11.25 4.12 -4.20
N SER A 163 -10.42 5.16 -4.40
CA SER A 163 -9.72 5.87 -3.33
C SER A 163 -10.10 7.35 -3.19
N LEU A 164 -11.01 7.86 -4.02
CA LEU A 164 -11.40 9.27 -4.05
C LEU A 164 -12.77 9.46 -3.39
N GLY A 165 -12.77 9.73 -2.09
CA GLY A 165 -13.96 10.13 -1.33
C GLY A 165 -14.03 9.54 0.08
N THR A 166 -14.79 10.19 0.96
CA THR A 166 -15.07 9.71 2.32
C THR A 166 -15.78 8.36 2.26
N GLY A 167 -15.28 7.37 3.01
CA GLY A 167 -15.90 6.04 3.07
C GLY A 167 -15.37 5.01 2.07
N GLN A 168 -14.43 5.39 1.20
CA GLN A 168 -13.79 4.50 0.24
C GLN A 168 -12.42 3.99 0.71
N LEU A 169 -11.92 2.93 0.09
CA LEU A 169 -10.63 2.32 0.44
C LEU A 169 -9.48 3.19 -0.09
N ALA A 170 -8.72 3.81 0.80
CA ALA A 170 -7.60 4.62 0.40
C ALA A 170 -6.45 3.78 -0.20
N THR A 171 -5.68 4.38 -1.11
CA THR A 171 -4.50 3.74 -1.69
C THR A 171 -3.25 4.48 -1.27
N VAL A 172 -2.35 3.80 -0.58
CA VAL A 172 -1.02 4.32 -0.23
C VAL A 172 -0.02 3.72 -1.22
N ALA A 173 0.52 4.53 -2.11
CA ALA A 173 1.43 4.06 -3.14
C ALA A 173 2.88 4.45 -2.86
N VAL A 174 3.78 3.47 -2.92
CA VAL A 174 5.22 3.70 -2.85
C VAL A 174 5.78 3.77 -4.28
N LEU A 175 6.19 4.97 -4.67
CA LEU A 175 6.73 5.29 -5.98
C LEU A 175 8.26 5.32 -5.91
N ALA A 176 8.87 4.20 -5.52
CA ALA A 176 10.31 4.10 -5.29
C ALA A 176 11.16 4.41 -6.55
N SER A 177 10.67 4.05 -7.75
CA SER A 177 11.34 4.30 -9.02
C SER A 177 11.12 5.69 -9.61
N SER A 178 10.16 6.45 -9.06
CA SER A 178 9.77 7.79 -9.54
C SER A 178 9.92 8.86 -8.45
N PHE A 179 10.68 8.55 -7.40
CA PHE A 179 10.74 9.34 -6.17
C PHE A 179 11.09 10.83 -6.39
N PRO A 180 12.03 11.20 -7.27
CA PRO A 180 12.29 12.61 -7.56
C PRO A 180 11.12 13.21 -8.35
N LEU A 181 10.64 12.51 -9.37
CA LEU A 181 9.61 12.98 -10.29
C LEU A 181 8.28 13.30 -9.62
N VAL A 182 7.78 12.33 -8.85
CA VAL A 182 6.44 12.39 -8.30
C VAL A 182 6.42 13.31 -7.10
N THR A 183 7.47 13.30 -6.28
CA THR A 183 7.63 14.27 -5.19
C THR A 183 7.71 15.70 -5.72
N ILE A 184 8.51 15.95 -6.76
CA ILE A 184 8.66 17.29 -7.36
C ILE A 184 7.36 17.76 -8.03
N ALA A 185 6.72 16.89 -8.83
CA ALA A 185 5.47 17.23 -9.52
C ALA A 185 4.30 17.42 -8.54
N LEU A 186 4.17 16.57 -7.51
CA LEU A 186 3.13 16.74 -6.48
C LEU A 186 3.42 17.95 -5.59
N ALA A 187 4.67 18.22 -5.22
CA ALA A 187 5.00 19.44 -4.47
C ALA A 187 4.61 20.71 -5.25
N HIS A 188 4.85 20.73 -6.57
CA HIS A 188 4.44 21.86 -7.40
C HIS A 188 2.92 21.96 -7.56
N LEU A 189 2.24 20.86 -7.89
CA LEU A 189 0.81 20.85 -8.21
C LEU A 189 -0.09 20.95 -6.96
N ARG A 190 0.34 20.40 -5.82
CA ARG A 190 -0.45 20.34 -4.58
C ARG A 190 0.06 21.24 -3.46
N LEU A 191 1.38 21.41 -3.30
CA LEU A 191 1.95 22.26 -2.24
C LEU A 191 2.24 23.70 -2.71
N ARG A 192 2.06 24.00 -4.01
CA ARG A 192 2.37 25.30 -4.64
C ARG A 192 3.82 25.75 -4.46
N GLU A 193 4.74 24.82 -4.30
CA GLU A 193 6.16 25.16 -4.22
C GLU A 193 6.70 25.52 -5.61
N SER A 194 7.45 26.62 -5.71
CA SER A 194 8.08 27.04 -6.97
C SER A 194 9.32 26.18 -7.24
N LEU A 195 9.29 25.43 -8.34
CA LEU A 195 10.44 24.64 -8.79
C LEU A 195 11.38 25.50 -9.64
N ARG A 196 12.69 25.32 -9.44
CA ARG A 196 13.73 25.94 -10.27
C ARG A 196 13.87 25.19 -11.59
N SER A 197 14.35 25.86 -12.64
CA SER A 197 14.46 25.31 -14.00
C SER A 197 15.25 24.00 -14.10
N TRP A 198 16.26 23.79 -13.25
CA TRP A 198 17.04 22.54 -13.22
C TRP A 198 16.27 21.37 -12.60
N GLN A 199 15.36 21.63 -11.66
CA GLN A 199 14.48 20.59 -11.10
C GLN A 199 13.47 20.12 -12.16
N TRP A 200 12.96 21.05 -12.99
CA TRP A 200 12.15 20.72 -14.16
C TRP A 200 12.92 19.91 -15.21
N PHE A 201 14.20 20.22 -15.41
CA PHE A 201 15.06 19.40 -16.27
C PHE A 201 15.20 17.97 -15.74
N GLY A 202 15.41 17.81 -14.43
CA GLY A 202 15.43 16.49 -13.78
C GLY A 202 14.12 15.72 -13.97
N VAL A 203 12.98 16.40 -13.88
CA VAL A 203 11.67 15.81 -14.19
C VAL A 203 11.60 15.36 -15.66
N ALA A 204 11.91 16.24 -16.61
CA ALA A 204 11.86 15.90 -18.03
C ALA A 204 12.79 14.75 -18.40
N ALA A 205 14.00 14.70 -17.84
CA ALA A 205 14.99 13.66 -18.11
C ALA A 205 14.52 12.27 -17.62
N VAL A 206 13.90 12.19 -16.44
CA VAL A 206 13.40 10.91 -15.93
C VAL A 206 12.15 10.46 -16.69
N ILE A 207 11.22 11.37 -17.04
CA ILE A 207 10.07 11.02 -17.91
C ILE A 207 10.56 10.50 -19.26
N GLY A 208 11.52 11.21 -19.87
CA GLY A 208 12.15 10.79 -21.12
C GLY A 208 12.85 9.44 -21.02
N GLY A 209 13.56 9.18 -19.92
CA GLY A 209 14.22 7.90 -19.66
C GLY A 209 13.23 6.74 -19.49
N VAL A 210 12.14 6.94 -18.75
CA VAL A 210 11.07 5.95 -18.60
C VAL A 210 10.40 5.66 -19.94
N ALA A 211 10.01 6.69 -20.69
CA ALA A 211 9.39 6.53 -22.01
C ALA A 211 10.33 5.81 -23.00
N TRP A 212 11.62 6.11 -22.97
CA TRP A 212 12.63 5.46 -23.81
C TRP A 212 12.79 3.98 -23.42
N LEU A 213 12.92 3.66 -22.13
CA LEU A 213 12.99 2.27 -21.66
C LEU A 213 11.72 1.49 -22.04
N SER A 214 10.53 2.08 -21.85
CA SER A 214 9.26 1.47 -22.26
C SER A 214 9.17 1.22 -23.77
N ALA A 215 9.75 2.10 -24.60
CA ALA A 215 9.78 1.91 -26.05
C ALA A 215 10.81 0.85 -26.50
N VAL A 216 11.91 0.70 -25.76
CA VAL A 216 12.97 -0.29 -26.02
C VAL A 216 12.53 -1.71 -25.64
N PHE A 217 11.81 -1.87 -24.54
CA PHE A 217 11.34 -3.18 -24.06
C PHE A 217 9.97 -3.60 -24.62
N ALA A 218 9.33 -2.77 -25.46
CA ALA A 218 8.11 -3.10 -26.19
C ALA A 218 8.37 -3.70 -27.59
N ARG A 219 9.63 -4.04 -27.92
CA ARG A 219 10.04 -4.80 -29.11
C ARG A 219 10.58 -6.16 -28.69
#